data_AF-A0A6V7XPC3-F1
#
_entry.id   AF-A0A6V7XPC3-F1
#
_cell.length_a   1.000
_cell.length_b   1.000
_cell.length_c   1.000
_cell.angle_alpha   90.00
_cell.angle_beta   90.00
_cell.angle_gamma   90.00
#
_symmetry.space_group_name_H-M   'P 1'
#
loop_
_entity.id
_entity.type
_entity.pdbx_description
1 polymer ?
#
loop_
_entity_poly.entity_id
_entity_poly.type
_entity_poly.pdbx_seq_one_letter_code
_entity_poly.pdbx_strand_id
1 'polypeptide(L)'
;MLMAMPWLRHFPIFSQTFRKLDNNLSNVYEFLKIPINKRISDREKQTPEERGEPNDLLDCFLDQIEAKKSEYFSLRSITPFCFDLFLAGEETTSVTISYLILYLILDQRVQSKMHEELDRLEEEKGRNGFDNSVTQADRGKLPFLNAVINETQRVL
;
A
#
# COMPACT_ATOMS: atom_id res chain seq x y z
N MET A 1 -16.53 -0.66 12.52
CA MET A 1 -17.95 -0.86 12.87
C MET A 1 -18.32 -2.32 13.17
N LEU A 2 -17.80 -3.30 12.42
CA LEU A 2 -18.19 -4.72 12.56
C LEU A 2 -17.66 -5.41 13.84
N MET A 3 -16.51 -4.98 14.35
CA MET A 3 -16.00 -5.44 15.65
C MET A 3 -16.80 -4.87 16.83
N ALA A 4 -17.45 -3.72 16.65
CA ALA A 4 -18.18 -3.05 17.73
C ALA A 4 -19.56 -3.67 18.00
N MET A 5 -20.16 -4.36 17.00
CA MET A 5 -21.48 -4.99 17.13
C MET A 5 -21.52 -6.38 16.48
N PRO A 6 -20.84 -7.39 17.05
CA PRO A 6 -20.75 -8.73 16.45
C PRO A 6 -22.12 -9.43 16.32
N TRP A 7 -23.09 -9.05 17.16
CA TRP A 7 -24.43 -9.64 17.18
C TRP A 7 -25.26 -9.32 15.93
N LEU A 8 -24.93 -8.26 15.19
CA LEU A 8 -25.64 -7.88 13.97
C LEU A 8 -25.57 -8.95 12.87
N ARG A 9 -24.58 -9.86 12.92
CA ARG A 9 -24.47 -10.98 11.97
C ARG A 9 -25.65 -11.95 12.02
N HIS A 10 -26.37 -11.99 13.14
CA HIS A 10 -27.54 -12.87 13.33
C HIS A 10 -28.83 -12.27 12.76
N PHE A 11 -28.84 -10.99 12.41
CA PHE A 11 -29.99 -10.35 11.78
C PHE A 11 -30.01 -10.67 10.28
N PRO A 12 -31.15 -11.15 9.73
CA PRO A 12 -31.23 -11.60 8.34
C PRO A 12 -30.73 -10.58 7.32
N ILE A 13 -31.05 -9.30 7.52
CA ILE A 13 -30.71 -8.16 6.65
C ILE A 13 -29.19 -8.00 6.52
N PHE A 14 -28.45 -8.11 7.62
CA PHE A 14 -27.00 -7.93 7.60
C PHE A 14 -26.25 -9.22 7.33
N SER A 15 -26.86 -10.38 7.63
CA SER A 15 -26.20 -11.70 7.56
C SER A 15 -25.55 -11.97 6.19
N GLN A 16 -26.17 -11.53 5.09
CA GLN A 16 -25.62 -11.70 3.74
C GLN A 16 -24.41 -10.79 3.51
N THR A 17 -24.46 -9.54 3.97
CA THR A 17 -23.32 -8.61 3.92
C THR A 17 -22.15 -9.13 4.75
N PHE A 18 -22.41 -9.63 5.96
CA PHE A 18 -21.38 -10.25 6.80
C PHE A 18 -20.72 -11.45 6.11
N ARG A 19 -21.52 -12.37 5.53
CA ARG A 19 -20.97 -13.52 4.78
C ARG A 19 -20.13 -13.09 3.58
N LYS A 20 -20.59 -12.11 2.81
CA LYS A 20 -19.83 -11.60 1.65
C LYS A 20 -18.50 -10.99 2.09
N LEU A 21 -18.51 -10.18 3.14
CA LEU A 21 -17.29 -9.58 3.66
C LEU A 21 -16.31 -10.64 4.17
N ASP A 22 -16.78 -11.59 4.98
CA ASP A 22 -15.95 -12.67 5.53
C ASP A 22 -15.30 -13.50 4.41
N ASN A 23 -16.07 -13.84 3.37
CA ASN A 23 -15.54 -14.51 2.19
C ASN A 23 -14.49 -13.67 1.45
N ASN A 24 -14.73 -12.36 1.26
CA ASN A 24 -13.79 -11.48 0.57
C ASN A 24 -12.48 -11.32 1.35
N LEU A 25 -12.56 -11.08 2.67
CA LEU A 25 -11.39 -10.97 3.53
C LEU A 25 -10.61 -12.28 3.56
N SER A 26 -11.31 -13.42 3.62
CA SER A 26 -10.68 -14.74 3.54
C SER A 26 -9.96 -14.95 2.21
N ASN A 27 -10.55 -14.54 1.08
CA ASN A 27 -9.91 -14.64 -0.22
C ASN A 27 -8.62 -13.80 -0.31
N VAL A 28 -8.63 -12.57 0.22
CA VAL A 28 -7.44 -11.71 0.29
C VAL A 28 -6.37 -12.35 1.20
N TYR A 29 -6.79 -12.90 2.34
CA TYR A 29 -5.87 -13.57 3.27
C TYR A 29 -5.20 -14.80 2.64
N GLU A 30 -5.97 -15.64 1.93
CA GLU A 30 -5.43 -16.80 1.21
C GLU A 30 -4.56 -16.38 0.01
N PHE A 31 -4.92 -15.30 -0.70
CA PHE A 31 -4.09 -14.73 -1.75
C PHE A 31 -2.69 -14.33 -1.23
N LEU A 32 -2.62 -13.66 -0.07
CA LEU A 32 -1.34 -13.25 0.53
C LEU A 32 -0.51 -14.43 1.05
N LYS A 33 -1.15 -15.53 1.49
CA LYS A 33 -0.42 -16.74 1.91
C LYS A 33 0.40 -17.36 0.80
N ILE A 34 -0.07 -17.29 -0.45
CA ILE A 34 0.62 -17.93 -1.58
C ILE A 34 2.06 -17.43 -1.74
N PRO A 35 2.33 -16.11 -1.95
CA PRO A 35 3.69 -15.61 -2.06
C PRO A 35 4.49 -15.73 -0.75
N ILE A 36 3.85 -15.59 0.42
CA ILE A 36 4.51 -15.74 1.72
C ILE A 36 5.07 -17.16 1.89
N ASN A 37 4.22 -18.18 1.72
CA ASN A 37 4.63 -19.58 1.85
C ASN A 37 5.68 -19.97 0.81
N LYS A 38 5.54 -19.45 -0.42
CA LYS A 38 6.56 -19.63 -1.45
C LYS A 38 7.91 -19.05 -0.99
N ARG A 39 7.93 -17.81 -0.50
CA ARG A 39 9.17 -17.16 -0.01
C ARG A 39 9.78 -17.92 1.17
N ILE A 40 8.97 -18.41 2.10
CA ILE A 40 9.45 -19.24 3.22
C ILE A 40 10.12 -20.52 2.70
N SER A 41 9.46 -21.25 1.80
CA SER A 41 10.03 -22.49 1.23
C SER A 41 11.28 -22.25 0.38
N ASP A 42 11.34 -21.14 -0.35
CA ASP A 42 12.52 -20.77 -1.14
C ASP A 42 13.70 -20.43 -0.20
N ARG A 43 13.45 -19.72 0.90
CA ARG A 43 14.46 -19.41 1.92
C ARG A 43 14.97 -20.64 2.65
N GLU A 44 14.12 -21.62 2.98
CA GLU A 44 14.55 -22.88 3.60
C GLU A 44 15.61 -23.64 2.79
N LYS A 45 15.66 -23.43 1.46
CA LYS A 45 16.62 -24.06 0.54
C LYS A 45 17.91 -23.25 0.36
N GLN A 46 17.97 -22.04 0.91
CA GLN A 46 19.08 -21.10 0.73
C GLN A 46 19.84 -20.91 2.04
N THR A 47 21.18 -20.85 1.97
CA THR A 47 22.00 -20.44 3.12
C THR A 47 21.87 -18.93 3.37
N PRO A 48 22.20 -18.43 4.58
CA PRO A 48 22.19 -16.99 4.85
C PRO A 48 23.06 -16.18 3.87
N GLU A 49 24.19 -16.75 3.42
CA GLU A 49 25.08 -16.12 2.44
C GLU A 49 24.45 -16.02 1.05
N GLU A 50 23.66 -17.02 0.64
CA GLU A 50 22.95 -17.03 -0.65
C GLU A 50 21.79 -16.03 -0.70
N ARG A 51 21.20 -15.70 0.45
CA ARG A 51 20.07 -14.77 0.55
C ARG A 51 20.50 -13.31 0.45
N GLY A 52 21.70 -12.98 0.94
CA GLY A 52 22.23 -11.61 0.94
C GLY A 52 21.41 -10.66 1.82
N GLU A 53 21.36 -9.38 1.41
CA GLU A 53 20.58 -8.35 2.10
C GLU A 53 19.07 -8.50 1.81
N PRO A 54 18.19 -8.15 2.78
CA PRO A 54 16.75 -8.26 2.59
C PRO A 54 16.25 -7.32 1.48
N ASN A 55 15.50 -7.86 0.53
CA ASN A 55 15.01 -7.10 -0.63
C ASN A 55 13.69 -6.36 -0.37
N ASP A 56 12.90 -6.86 0.58
CA ASP A 56 11.57 -6.34 0.89
C ASP A 56 11.22 -6.53 2.37
N LEU A 57 10.04 -6.03 2.76
CA LEU A 57 9.57 -6.11 4.14
C LEU A 57 9.39 -7.57 4.63
N LEU A 58 9.04 -8.49 3.73
CA LEU A 58 8.85 -9.89 4.05
C LEU A 58 10.19 -10.54 4.39
N ASP A 59 11.24 -10.22 3.62
CA ASP A 59 12.60 -10.61 3.91
C ASP A 59 13.07 -10.08 5.27
N CYS A 60 12.87 -8.78 5.53
CA CYS A 60 13.16 -8.17 6.83
C CYS A 60 12.45 -8.88 7.99
N PHE A 61 11.17 -9.24 7.81
CA PHE A 61 10.38 -9.93 8.84
C PHE A 61 10.93 -11.33 9.12
N LEU A 62 11.28 -12.08 8.07
CA LEU A 62 11.85 -13.42 8.17
C LEU A 62 13.23 -13.40 8.84
N ASP A 63 14.06 -12.40 8.55
CA ASP A 63 15.36 -12.22 9.20
C ASP A 63 15.21 -11.97 10.72
N GLN A 64 14.16 -11.24 11.14
CA GLN A 64 13.85 -11.06 12.57
C GLN A 64 13.44 -12.36 13.27
N ILE A 65 12.68 -13.23 12.57
CA ILE A 65 12.29 -14.56 13.07
C ILE A 65 13.55 -15.41 13.31
N GLU A 66 14.44 -15.46 12.32
CA GLU A 66 15.64 -16.30 12.37
C GLU A 66 16.64 -15.82 13.43
N ALA A 67 16.82 -14.51 13.53
CA ALA A 67 17.68 -13.91 14.54
C ALA A 67 17.10 -14.03 15.96
N LYS A 68 15.85 -14.49 16.13
CA LYS A 68 15.13 -14.62 17.41
C LYS A 68 15.18 -13.33 18.25
N LYS A 69 15.20 -12.18 17.58
CA LYS A 69 15.40 -10.86 18.21
C LYS A 69 14.18 -10.36 18.97
N SER A 70 13.00 -10.90 18.69
CA SER A 70 11.74 -10.46 19.30
C SER A 70 10.68 -11.56 19.25
N GLU A 71 9.88 -11.64 20.32
CA GLU A 71 8.75 -12.56 20.45
C GLU A 71 7.56 -12.20 19.54
N TYR A 72 7.52 -10.97 19.01
CA TYR A 72 6.45 -10.51 18.14
C TYR A 72 6.56 -11.04 16.70
N PHE A 73 7.76 -11.44 16.28
CA PHE A 73 8.02 -11.97 14.95
C PHE A 73 7.99 -13.51 14.97
N SER A 74 6.99 -14.09 14.31
CA SER A 74 6.84 -15.53 14.20
C SER A 74 6.23 -15.91 12.85
N LEU A 75 6.41 -17.17 12.44
CA LEU A 75 5.75 -17.70 11.24
C LEU A 75 4.21 -17.64 11.35
N ARG A 76 3.65 -17.55 12.55
CA ARG A 76 2.21 -17.38 12.77
C ARG A 76 1.76 -15.93 12.60
N SER A 77 2.60 -14.96 12.92
CA SER A 77 2.27 -13.52 12.86
C SER A 77 2.55 -12.88 11.50
N ILE A 78 3.35 -13.53 10.63
CA ILE A 78 3.74 -12.98 9.33
C ILE A 78 2.56 -12.73 8.39
N THR A 79 1.63 -13.69 8.23
CA THR A 79 0.46 -13.51 7.36
C THR A 79 -0.50 -12.45 7.90
N PRO A 80 -0.91 -12.47 9.20
CA PRO A 80 -1.70 -11.39 9.77
C PRO A 80 -1.06 -10.01 9.61
N PHE A 81 0.26 -9.91 9.79
CA PHE A 81 0.99 -8.65 9.63
C PHE A 81 0.96 -8.14 8.19
N CYS A 82 1.28 -8.99 7.20
CA CYS A 82 1.21 -8.62 5.80
C CYS A 82 -0.22 -8.27 5.35
N PHE A 83 -1.22 -8.96 5.89
CA PHE A 83 -2.63 -8.70 5.62
C PHE A 83 -3.07 -7.34 6.14
N ASP A 84 -2.70 -7.00 7.37
CA ASP A 84 -3.00 -5.69 7.97
C ASP A 84 -2.37 -4.55 7.16
N LEU A 85 -1.08 -4.68 6.83
CA LEU A 85 -0.39 -3.69 6.02
C LEU A 85 -0.99 -3.54 4.62
N PHE A 86 -1.36 -4.65 3.98
CA PHE A 86 -1.96 -4.64 2.65
C PHE A 86 -3.32 -3.94 2.65
N LEU A 87 -4.22 -4.30 3.58
CA LEU A 87 -5.53 -3.67 3.66
C LEU A 87 -5.44 -2.18 4.03
N ALA A 88 -4.60 -1.85 5.02
CA ALA A 88 -4.40 -0.47 5.43
C ALA A 88 -3.87 0.40 4.27
N GLY A 89 -2.94 -0.14 3.47
CA GLY A 89 -2.37 0.55 2.31
C GLY A 89 -3.34 0.67 1.14
N GLU A 90 -4.05 -0.40 0.79
CA GLU A 90 -4.93 -0.44 -0.38
C GLU A 90 -6.12 0.51 -0.24
N GLU A 91 -6.89 0.39 0.84
CA GLU A 91 -8.14 1.16 1.00
C GLU A 91 -7.84 2.66 1.10
N THR A 92 -6.88 3.05 1.95
CA THR A 92 -6.59 4.47 2.20
C THR A 92 -6.00 5.18 0.99
N THR A 93 -5.08 4.55 0.27
CA THR A 93 -4.46 5.17 -0.92
C THR A 93 -5.41 5.19 -2.10
N SER A 94 -6.21 4.13 -2.32
CA SER A 94 -7.23 4.07 -3.36
C SER A 94 -8.29 5.16 -3.21
N VAL A 95 -8.80 5.36 -1.97
CA VAL A 95 -9.72 6.45 -1.65
C VAL A 95 -9.05 7.80 -1.89
N THR A 96 -7.82 8.00 -1.39
CA THR A 96 -7.11 9.28 -1.56
C THR A 96 -6.94 9.64 -3.04
N ILE A 97 -6.51 8.69 -3.87
CA ILE A 97 -6.30 8.90 -5.30
C ILE A 97 -7.63 9.18 -6.01
N SER A 98 -8.70 8.48 -5.64
CA SER A 98 -10.02 8.68 -6.23
C SER A 98 -10.54 10.10 -5.98
N TYR A 99 -10.41 10.60 -4.75
CA TYR A 99 -10.81 11.96 -4.41
C TYR A 99 -9.89 13.02 -5.03
N LEU A 100 -8.59 12.75 -5.11
CA LEU A 100 -7.65 13.63 -5.82
C LEU A 100 -8.09 13.82 -7.27
N ILE A 101 -8.37 12.73 -7.99
CA ILE A 101 -8.85 12.77 -9.37
C ILE A 101 -10.20 13.50 -9.46
N LEU A 102 -11.14 13.22 -8.54
CA LEU A 102 -12.43 13.89 -8.49
C LEU A 102 -12.27 15.42 -8.36
N TYR A 103 -11.43 15.89 -7.45
CA TYR A 103 -11.22 17.33 -7.26
C TYR A 103 -10.54 17.99 -8.45
N LEU A 104 -9.61 17.30 -9.12
CA LEU A 104 -9.00 17.80 -10.36
C LEU A 104 -10.03 17.92 -11.49
N ILE A 105 -10.95 16.96 -11.62
CA ILE A 105 -12.04 17.04 -12.61
C ILE A 105 -12.95 18.25 -12.32
N LEU A 106 -13.25 18.50 -11.04
CA LEU A 106 -14.16 19.58 -10.62
C LEU A 106 -13.55 20.99 -10.71
N ASP A 107 -12.24 21.15 -10.52
CA ASP A 107 -11.55 22.44 -10.69
C ASP A 107 -10.39 22.34 -11.69
N GLN A 108 -10.72 22.55 -12.96
CA GLN A 108 -9.78 22.53 -14.07
C GLN A 108 -8.62 23.55 -13.91
N ARG A 109 -8.81 24.63 -13.15
CA ARG A 109 -7.73 25.61 -12.92
C ARG A 109 -6.62 25.03 -12.06
N VAL A 110 -6.99 24.23 -11.05
CA VAL A 110 -6.04 23.51 -10.21
C VAL A 110 -5.33 22.46 -11.04
N GLN A 111 -6.06 21.71 -11.87
CA GLN A 111 -5.48 20.73 -12.78
C GLN A 111 -4.47 21.36 -13.75
N SER A 112 -4.83 22.46 -14.44
CA SER A 112 -3.91 23.15 -15.36
C SER A 112 -2.66 23.64 -14.65
N LYS A 113 -2.80 24.28 -13.48
CA LYS A 113 -1.65 24.77 -12.71
C LYS A 113 -0.73 23.65 -12.22
N MET A 114 -1.27 22.48 -11.90
CA MET A 114 -0.51 21.30 -11.54
C MET A 114 0.27 20.74 -12.74
N HIS A 115 -0.36 20.66 -13.92
CA HIS A 115 0.34 20.26 -15.15
C HIS A 115 1.44 21.26 -15.53
N GLU A 116 1.19 22.56 -15.44
CA GLU A 116 2.23 23.58 -15.68
C GLU A 116 3.45 23.41 -14.76
N GLU A 117 3.25 22.97 -13.51
CA GLU A 117 4.37 22.67 -12.60
C GLU A 117 5.15 21.43 -13.03
N LEU A 118 4.46 20.38 -13.48
CA LEU A 118 5.06 19.15 -13.99
C LEU A 118 5.83 19.40 -15.30
N ASP A 119 5.26 20.19 -16.22
CA ASP A 119 5.89 20.54 -17.50
C ASP A 119 7.19 21.32 -17.26
N ARG A 120 7.19 22.28 -16.33
CA ARG A 120 8.41 23.01 -15.93
C ARG A 120 9.48 22.08 -15.37
N LEU A 121 9.10 21.09 -14.56
CA LEU A 121 10.04 20.10 -14.04
C LEU A 121 10.65 19.27 -15.17
N GLU A 122 9.84 18.84 -16.14
CA GLU A 122 10.32 18.08 -17.30
C GLU A 122 11.30 18.90 -18.14
N GLU A 123 11.00 20.18 -18.38
CA GLU A 123 11.90 21.11 -19.06
C GLU A 123 13.23 21.29 -18.32
N GLU A 124 13.21 21.44 -16.99
CA GLU A 124 14.40 21.59 -16.15
C GLU A 124 15.30 20.35 -16.20
N LYS A 125 14.71 19.15 -16.19
CA LYS A 125 15.44 17.89 -16.29
C LYS A 125 16.11 17.70 -17.66
N GLY A 126 15.63 18.39 -18.69
CA GLY A 126 16.10 18.28 -20.06
C GLY A 126 15.62 17.00 -20.76
N ARG A 127 15.65 17.01 -22.11
CA ARG A 127 15.28 15.84 -22.94
C ARG A 127 16.46 14.88 -23.10
N ASN A 128 17.07 14.46 -22.00
CA ASN A 128 18.27 13.62 -22.05
C ASN A 128 17.95 12.13 -22.14
N GLY A 129 17.01 11.73 -23.02
CA GLY A 129 16.85 10.37 -23.56
C GLY A 129 16.65 9.18 -22.60
N PHE A 130 16.80 9.36 -21.30
CA PHE A 130 16.68 8.37 -20.24
C PHE A 130 15.57 8.85 -19.31
N ASP A 131 14.46 8.12 -19.36
CA ASP A 131 13.28 8.23 -18.48
C ASP A 131 13.11 9.57 -17.72
N ASN A 132 12.41 10.52 -18.33
CA ASN A 132 12.03 11.80 -17.71
C ASN A 132 10.91 11.65 -16.67
N SER A 133 10.70 10.44 -16.11
CA SER A 133 9.65 10.19 -15.13
C SER A 133 9.82 11.04 -13.87
N VAL A 134 8.69 11.38 -13.24
CA VAL A 134 8.68 12.01 -11.93
C VAL A 134 9.12 10.99 -10.90
N THR A 135 10.15 11.34 -10.13
CA THR A 135 10.73 10.50 -9.09
C THR A 135 10.51 11.13 -7.71
N GLN A 136 10.74 10.36 -6.65
CA GLN A 136 10.63 10.90 -5.29
C GLN A 136 11.64 12.03 -5.00
N ALA A 137 12.79 12.05 -5.69
CA ALA A 137 13.79 13.11 -5.54
C ALA A 137 13.27 14.47 -6.03
N ASP A 138 12.27 14.48 -6.92
CA ASP A 138 11.69 15.70 -7.48
C ASP A 138 10.65 16.34 -6.56
N ARG A 139 10.26 15.65 -5.47
CA ARG A 139 9.22 16.12 -4.56
C ARG A 139 9.46 17.55 -4.06
N GLY A 140 10.71 17.93 -3.81
CA GLY A 140 11.07 19.28 -3.37
C GLY A 140 10.86 20.38 -4.42
N LYS A 141 10.78 20.00 -5.70
CA LYS A 141 10.56 20.90 -6.85
C LYS A 141 9.10 21.00 -7.28
N LEU A 142 8.21 20.24 -6.64
CA LEU A 142 6.78 20.17 -6.95
C LEU A 142 5.90 20.68 -5.79
N PRO A 143 6.09 21.92 -5.30
CA PRO A 143 5.36 22.43 -4.15
C PRO A 143 3.85 22.50 -4.36
N PHE A 144 3.36 22.80 -5.57
CA PHE A 144 1.93 22.86 -5.85
C PHE A 144 1.29 21.48 -5.89
N LEU A 145 1.93 20.48 -6.51
CA LEU A 145 1.47 19.09 -6.43
C LEU A 145 1.38 18.60 -4.98
N ASN A 146 2.39 18.87 -4.15
CA ASN A 146 2.35 18.53 -2.73
C ASN A 146 1.16 19.20 -2.03
N ALA A 147 0.87 20.47 -2.33
CA ALA A 147 -0.27 21.18 -1.78
C ALA A 147 -1.61 20.57 -2.21
N VAL A 148 -1.76 20.14 -3.47
CA VAL A 148 -2.95 19.45 -3.97
C VAL A 148 -3.19 18.13 -3.24
N ILE A 149 -2.13 17.32 -3.05
CA ILE A 149 -2.22 16.06 -2.30
C ILE A 149 -2.62 16.33 -0.84
N ASN A 150 -1.96 17.29 -0.19
CA ASN A 150 -2.25 17.63 1.20
C ASN A 150 -3.68 18.16 1.37
N GLU A 151 -4.16 19.00 0.45
CA GLU A 151 -5.52 19.54 0.53
C GLU A 151 -6.57 18.47 0.26
N THR A 152 -6.29 17.52 -0.65
CA THR A 152 -7.14 16.34 -0.84
C THR A 152 -7.28 15.56 0.46
N GLN A 153 -6.16 15.28 1.14
CA GLN A 153 -6.15 14.56 2.42
C GLN A 153 -6.78 15.34 3.57
N ARG A 154 -6.78 16.68 3.53
CA ARG A 154 -7.40 17.53 4.56
C ARG A 154 -8.93 17.54 4.47
N VAL A 155 -9.48 17.36 3.27
CA VAL A 155 -10.93 17.40 3.02
C VAL A 155 -11.58 16.01 3.14
N LEU A 156 -10.82 14.95 2.86
CA LEU A 156 -11.17 13.56 3.16
C LEU A 156 -11.42 13.34 4.66
#